data_AF-A0AAD4NF69-F1
#
_entry.id   AF-A0AAD4NF69-F1
#
_cell.length_a   1.000
_cell.length_b   1.000
_cell.length_c   1.000
_cell.angle_alpha   90.00
_cell.angle_beta   90.00
_cell.angle_gamma   90.00
#
_symmetry.space_group_name_H-M   'P 1'
#
loop_
_entity.id
_entity.type
_entity.pdbx_description
1 polymer ?
#
loop_
_entity_poly.entity_id
_entity_poly.type
_entity_poly.pdbx_seq_one_letter_code
_entity_poly.pdbx_strand_id
1 'polypeptide(L)'
;MSLTEEDVRQALIEKAKKFWSKKAIETLAIEKVEHDVCYHYVLESFIESREAKEGSEPLSTDAQSRHEQNIKKYVNFPDRAKWSNAVIARVMEWYAVLDVLAAAGINVRFAAAKAQESSTTGTVQRSDYHTECEILGNKITKVTGTVKFSDCQLKLESLQECPSEELKQTSVELLKQHSDQLSVETQTSRHVKQRHTIELIPIAKGTFRIGQKSKEFVVYGNECNCHVPKKPSRCSIL
;
A
#
# COMPACT_ATOMS: atom_id res chain seq x y z
N MET A 1 -14.27 23.49 10.81
CA MET A 1 -14.40 23.43 12.27
C MET A 1 -13.05 23.83 12.83
N SER A 2 -12.97 24.92 13.58
CA SER A 2 -11.73 25.48 14.13
C SER A 2 -11.69 25.23 15.63
N LEU A 3 -10.49 25.07 16.20
CA LEU A 3 -10.29 25.06 17.65
C LEU A 3 -10.89 26.35 18.24
N THR A 4 -11.72 26.23 19.28
CA THR A 4 -12.24 27.40 19.98
C THR A 4 -11.25 27.89 21.03
N GLU A 5 -11.34 29.16 21.43
CA GLU A 5 -10.48 29.70 22.49
C GLU A 5 -10.62 28.92 23.81
N GLU A 6 -11.82 28.40 24.09
CA GLU A 6 -12.08 27.57 25.26
C GLU A 6 -11.38 26.21 25.18
N ASP A 7 -11.41 25.55 24.01
CA ASP A 7 -10.69 24.29 23.78
C ASP A 7 -9.18 24.47 23.99
N VAL A 8 -8.65 25.57 23.43
CA VAL A 8 -7.24 25.95 23.56
C VAL A 8 -6.86 26.18 25.02
N ARG A 9 -7.70 26.91 25.76
CA ARG A 9 -7.51 27.19 27.19
C ARG A 9 -7.55 25.91 28.03
N GLN A 10 -8.53 25.05 27.80
CA GLN A 10 -8.67 23.79 28.53
C GLN A 10 -7.49 22.86 28.26
N ALA A 11 -7.09 22.70 27.01
CA ALA A 11 -5.93 21.89 26.61
C ALA A 11 -4.63 22.37 27.27
N LEU A 12 -4.42 23.69 27.33
CA LEU A 12 -3.28 24.28 28.01
C LEU A 12 -3.31 24.01 29.51
N ILE A 13 -4.46 24.19 30.18
CA ILE A 13 -4.60 23.94 31.63
C ILE A 13 -4.33 22.47 31.96
N GLU A 14 -4.87 21.53 31.18
CA GLU A 14 -4.63 20.10 31.38
C GLU A 14 -3.16 19.72 31.21
N LYS A 15 -2.50 20.32 30.22
CA LYS A 15 -1.06 20.15 30.05
C LYS A 15 -0.29 20.77 31.22
N ALA A 16 -0.73 21.93 31.67
CA ALA A 16 -0.08 22.69 32.73
C ALA A 16 -0.10 21.96 34.07
N LYS A 17 -1.18 21.23 34.39
CA LYS A 17 -1.27 20.36 35.58
C LYS A 17 -0.14 19.34 35.71
N LYS A 18 0.48 18.93 34.58
CA LYS A 18 1.59 17.97 34.57
C LYS A 18 2.94 18.61 34.89
N PHE A 19 3.08 19.93 34.74
CA PHE A 19 4.37 20.62 34.83
C PHE A 19 4.44 21.73 35.89
N TRP A 20 3.31 22.29 36.32
CA TRP A 20 3.25 23.40 37.27
C TRP A 20 2.35 23.12 38.47
N SER A 21 2.61 23.82 39.58
CA SER A 21 1.80 23.74 40.80
C SER A 21 0.44 24.43 40.62
N LYS A 22 -0.55 24.06 41.44
CA LYS A 22 -1.90 24.65 41.41
C LYS A 22 -1.89 26.19 41.45
N LYS A 23 -1.10 26.76 42.36
CA LYS A 23 -0.93 28.23 42.50
C LYS A 23 -0.38 28.89 41.23
N ALA A 24 0.52 28.22 40.51
CA ALA A 24 1.05 28.76 39.26
C ALA A 24 0.01 28.71 38.13
N ILE A 25 -0.81 27.65 38.08
CA ILE A 25 -1.89 27.50 37.10
C ILE A 25 -2.99 28.56 37.31
N GLU A 26 -3.30 28.93 38.55
CA GLU A 26 -4.25 30.02 38.85
C GLU A 26 -3.79 31.39 38.32
N THR A 27 -2.47 31.62 38.25
CA THR A 27 -1.90 32.86 37.71
C THR A 27 -1.65 32.82 36.20
N LEU A 28 -2.00 31.72 35.54
CA LEU A 28 -1.79 31.53 34.11
C LEU A 28 -2.77 32.40 33.32
N ALA A 29 -2.24 33.24 32.44
CA ALA A 29 -3.05 34.06 31.54
C ALA A 29 -2.56 33.87 30.10
N ILE A 30 -3.49 33.57 29.18
CA ILE A 30 -3.20 33.52 27.75
C ILE A 30 -3.13 34.96 27.25
N GLU A 31 -2.05 35.32 26.56
CA GLU A 31 -1.80 36.67 26.05
C GLU A 31 -2.25 36.81 24.59
N LYS A 32 -1.99 35.78 23.78
CA LYS A 32 -2.31 35.77 22.35
C LYS A 32 -2.62 34.35 21.90
N VAL A 33 -3.59 34.21 20.99
CA VAL A 33 -3.88 32.97 20.25
C VAL A 33 -4.04 33.30 18.77
N GLU A 34 -3.27 32.62 17.93
CA GLU A 34 -3.34 32.64 16.48
C GLU A 34 -3.81 31.27 16.00
N HIS A 35 -4.77 31.26 15.09
CA HIS A 35 -5.30 30.03 14.50
C HIS A 35 -4.67 29.82 13.13
N ASP A 36 -4.28 28.58 12.88
CA ASP A 36 -3.62 28.13 11.67
C ASP A 36 -4.11 26.72 11.31
N VAL A 37 -3.73 26.22 10.14
CA VAL A 37 -4.15 24.90 9.67
C VAL A 37 -3.01 24.20 8.96
N CYS A 38 -2.76 22.95 9.32
CA CYS A 38 -1.87 22.07 8.57
C CYS A 38 -2.70 21.16 7.65
N TYR A 39 -2.26 21.02 6.40
CA TYR A 39 -2.85 20.06 5.48
C TYR A 39 -2.12 18.73 5.57
N HIS A 40 -2.88 17.67 5.83
CA HIS A 40 -2.44 16.29 5.75
C HIS A 40 -3.03 15.67 4.47
N TYR A 41 -2.15 15.35 3.53
CA TYR A 41 -2.50 14.72 2.26
C TYR A 41 -2.11 13.25 2.29
N VAL A 42 -3.05 12.40 1.90
CA VAL A 42 -2.86 10.95 1.84
C VAL A 42 -3.21 10.47 0.42
N LEU A 43 -2.27 9.74 -0.17
CA LEU A 43 -2.48 8.97 -1.40
C LEU A 43 -2.51 7.48 -1.06
N GLU A 44 -3.61 6.82 -1.39
CA GLU A 44 -3.74 5.37 -1.29
C GLU A 44 -3.90 4.76 -2.69
N SER A 45 -2.99 3.87 -3.08
CA SER A 45 -3.12 3.00 -4.26
C SER A 45 -3.54 1.61 -3.81
N PHE A 46 -4.66 1.14 -4.32
CA PHE A 46 -5.13 -0.23 -4.09
C PHE A 46 -4.63 -1.09 -5.24
N ILE A 47 -3.79 -2.08 -4.94
CA ILE A 47 -3.14 -2.94 -5.91
C ILE A 47 -3.70 -4.36 -5.79
N GLU A 48 -4.03 -4.95 -6.94
CA GLU A 48 -4.39 -6.36 -7.06
C GLU A 48 -3.21 -7.08 -7.70
N SER A 49 -2.67 -8.08 -7.00
CA SER A 49 -1.63 -8.96 -7.52
C SER A 49 -2.20 -10.34 -7.80
N ARG A 50 -1.79 -10.93 -8.93
CA ARG A 50 -2.20 -12.28 -9.32
C ARG A 50 -0.98 -13.18 -9.34
N GLU A 51 -1.07 -14.28 -8.61
CA GLU A 51 -0.11 -15.36 -8.67
C GLU A 51 -0.73 -16.56 -9.37
N ALA A 52 -0.06 -17.02 -10.43
CA ALA A 52 -0.34 -18.29 -11.06
C ALA A 52 0.42 -19.37 -10.28
N LYS A 53 -0.28 -20.21 -9.52
CA LYS A 53 0.35 -21.45 -9.05
C LYS A 53 0.46 -22.40 -10.23
N GLU A 54 1.68 -22.75 -10.61
CA GLU A 54 1.91 -23.91 -11.48
C GLU A 54 1.55 -25.18 -10.68
N GLY A 55 0.34 -25.70 -10.91
CA GLY A 55 -0.02 -27.02 -10.43
C GLY A 55 0.77 -28.08 -11.20
N SER A 56 1.76 -28.70 -10.57
CA SER A 56 2.32 -29.96 -11.05
C SER A 56 1.66 -31.10 -10.28
N GLU A 57 0.63 -31.72 -10.86
CA GLU A 57 0.22 -33.04 -10.38
C GLU A 57 1.18 -34.09 -10.96
N PRO A 58 1.69 -35.04 -10.15
CA PRO A 58 2.25 -36.26 -10.72
C PRO A 58 1.13 -36.94 -11.51
N LEU A 59 1.43 -37.45 -12.72
CA LEU A 59 0.48 -38.21 -13.54
C LEU A 59 -0.30 -39.18 -12.63
N SER A 60 -1.62 -39.07 -12.58
CA SER A 60 -2.40 -40.03 -11.80
C SER A 60 -2.14 -41.43 -12.35
N THR A 61 -1.96 -42.40 -11.46
CA THR A 61 -1.70 -43.80 -11.79
C THR A 61 -2.79 -44.40 -12.70
N ASP A 62 -3.98 -43.80 -12.72
CA ASP A 62 -5.10 -44.20 -13.57
C ASP A 62 -4.91 -43.79 -15.04
N ALA A 63 -4.26 -42.65 -15.30
CA ALA A 63 -3.92 -42.22 -16.64
C ALA A 63 -2.80 -43.09 -17.24
N GLN A 64 -1.81 -43.47 -16.41
CA GLN A 64 -0.79 -44.46 -16.78
C GLN A 64 -1.41 -45.84 -17.03
N SER A 65 -2.33 -46.29 -16.18
CA SER A 65 -3.01 -47.58 -16.32
C SER A 65 -3.88 -47.65 -17.57
N ARG A 66 -4.61 -46.57 -17.93
CA ARG A 66 -5.38 -46.50 -19.18
C ARG A 66 -4.48 -46.46 -20.41
N HIS A 67 -3.36 -45.76 -20.35
CA HIS A 67 -2.39 -45.72 -21.44
C HIS A 67 -1.69 -47.09 -21.62
N GLU A 68 -1.27 -47.74 -20.54
CA GLU A 68 -0.75 -49.12 -20.59
C GLU A 68 -1.79 -50.12 -21.07
N GLN A 69 -3.06 -50.01 -20.67
CA GLN A 69 -4.13 -50.87 -21.17
C GLN A 69 -4.40 -50.64 -22.67
N ASN A 70 -4.36 -49.39 -23.13
CA ASN A 70 -4.48 -49.08 -24.56
C ASN A 70 -3.27 -49.59 -25.36
N ILE A 71 -2.04 -49.43 -24.86
CA ILE A 71 -0.84 -50.01 -25.50
C ILE A 71 -0.94 -51.54 -25.52
N LYS A 72 -1.33 -52.19 -24.41
CA LYS A 72 -1.52 -53.66 -24.37
C LYS A 72 -2.62 -54.13 -25.34
N LYS A 73 -3.62 -53.30 -25.63
CA LYS A 73 -4.66 -53.56 -26.65
C LYS A 73 -4.09 -53.55 -28.08
N TYR A 74 -3.00 -52.82 -28.33
CA TYR A 74 -2.30 -52.79 -29.62
C TYR A 74 -1.08 -53.72 -29.69
N VAL A 75 -0.52 -54.13 -28.55
CA VAL A 75 0.71 -54.96 -28.48
C VAL A 75 0.40 -56.47 -28.34
N ASN A 76 -0.80 -56.85 -27.90
CA ASN A 76 -1.26 -58.26 -27.94
C ASN A 76 -2.22 -58.48 -29.12
N PHE A 77 -1.67 -58.53 -30.33
CA PHE A 77 -2.37 -59.06 -31.50
C PHE A 77 -1.94 -60.52 -31.73
N PRO A 78 -2.89 -61.47 -31.83
CA PRO A 78 -2.55 -62.84 -32.19
C PRO A 78 -2.13 -62.87 -33.67
N ASP A 79 -0.98 -63.50 -33.91
CA ASP A 79 -0.50 -63.98 -35.21
C ASP A 79 0.14 -62.94 -36.16
N ARG A 80 1.44 -62.70 -35.95
CA ARG A 80 2.34 -61.86 -36.77
C ARG A 80 2.41 -62.28 -38.25
N ALA A 81 1.97 -63.50 -38.59
CA ALA A 81 2.06 -64.09 -39.92
C ALA A 81 1.00 -63.57 -40.91
N LYS A 82 -0.01 -62.80 -40.47
CA LYS A 82 -1.13 -62.34 -41.33
C LYS A 82 -1.09 -60.86 -41.72
N TRP A 83 -0.02 -60.14 -41.39
CA TRP A 83 0.04 -58.71 -41.66
C TRP A 83 0.45 -58.45 -43.11
N SER A 84 -0.23 -57.52 -43.78
CA SER A 84 0.23 -57.01 -45.07
C SER A 84 1.43 -56.09 -44.89
N ASN A 85 2.33 -56.06 -45.87
CA ASN A 85 3.53 -55.21 -45.83
C ASN A 85 3.22 -53.73 -45.59
N ALA A 86 2.03 -53.25 -45.97
CA ALA A 86 1.57 -51.89 -45.73
C ALA A 86 1.26 -51.60 -44.25
N VAL A 87 0.80 -52.59 -43.48
CA VAL A 87 0.54 -52.47 -42.04
C VAL A 87 1.86 -52.48 -41.26
N ILE A 88 2.80 -53.34 -41.66
CA ILE A 88 4.15 -53.38 -41.07
C ILE A 88 4.89 -52.05 -41.32
N ALA A 89 4.82 -51.52 -42.55
CA ALA A 89 5.44 -50.24 -42.90
C ALA A 89 4.91 -49.07 -42.06
N ARG A 90 3.59 -49.00 -41.85
CA ARG A 90 2.97 -47.94 -41.03
C ARG A 90 3.33 -48.00 -39.55
N VAL A 91 3.48 -49.21 -39.00
CA VAL A 91 3.91 -49.38 -37.61
C VAL A 91 5.39 -48.98 -37.46
N MET A 92 6.24 -49.35 -38.42
CA MET A 92 7.66 -48.98 -38.41
C MET A 92 7.89 -47.48 -38.61
N GLU A 93 7.08 -46.79 -39.44
CA GLU A 93 7.10 -45.32 -39.54
C GLU A 93 6.77 -44.65 -38.21
N TRP A 94 5.83 -45.21 -37.44
CA TRP A 94 5.45 -44.67 -36.13
C TRP A 94 6.55 -44.83 -35.08
N TYR A 95 7.26 -45.96 -35.06
CA TYR A 95 8.42 -46.16 -34.18
C TYR A 95 9.61 -45.30 -34.58
N ALA A 96 9.87 -45.11 -35.87
CA ALA A 96 10.93 -44.22 -36.34
C ALA A 96 10.70 -42.75 -35.94
N VAL A 97 9.45 -42.29 -35.90
CA VAL A 97 9.10 -40.95 -35.42
C VAL A 97 9.36 -40.81 -33.92
N LEU A 98 9.08 -41.84 -33.13
CA LEU A 98 9.35 -41.85 -31.69
C LEU A 98 10.87 -41.87 -31.39
N ASP A 99 11.66 -42.62 -32.15
CA ASP A 99 13.12 -42.68 -31.99
C ASP A 99 13.80 -41.36 -32.39
N VAL A 100 13.33 -40.69 -33.45
CA VAL A 100 13.82 -39.36 -33.86
C VAL A 100 13.51 -38.30 -32.81
N LEU A 101 12.33 -38.35 -32.19
CA LEU A 101 11.94 -37.42 -31.13
C LEU A 101 12.70 -37.69 -29.82
N ALA A 102 12.95 -38.95 -29.46
CA ALA A 102 13.75 -39.32 -28.30
C ALA A 102 15.24 -38.95 -28.48
N ALA A 103 15.81 -39.19 -29.67
CA ALA A 103 17.19 -38.81 -30.00
C ALA A 103 17.39 -37.28 -30.05
N ALA A 104 16.33 -36.52 -30.35
CA ALA A 104 16.30 -35.06 -30.27
C ALA A 104 16.05 -34.52 -28.84
N GLY A 105 15.90 -35.40 -27.84
CA GLY A 105 15.60 -35.02 -26.44
C GLY A 105 14.18 -34.47 -26.22
N ILE A 106 13.29 -34.62 -27.20
CA ILE A 106 11.92 -34.10 -27.17
C ILE A 106 11.01 -35.15 -26.52
N ASN A 107 10.69 -34.93 -25.25
CA ASN A 107 9.74 -35.75 -24.51
C ASN A 107 8.31 -35.28 -24.84
N VAL A 108 7.61 -35.95 -25.76
CA VAL A 108 6.25 -35.56 -26.17
C VAL A 108 5.26 -35.90 -25.06
N ARG A 109 5.06 -34.96 -24.14
CA ARG A 109 3.97 -34.99 -23.14
C ARG A 109 2.78 -34.23 -23.71
N PHE A 110 1.68 -34.93 -23.96
CA PHE A 110 0.39 -34.29 -24.23
C PHE A 110 -0.14 -33.70 -22.92
N ALA A 111 0.10 -32.41 -22.69
CA ALA A 111 -0.46 -31.70 -21.55
C ALA A 111 -1.95 -31.42 -21.81
N ALA A 112 -2.81 -31.94 -20.95
CA ALA A 112 -4.21 -31.53 -20.91
C ALA A 112 -4.27 -30.10 -20.35
N ALA A 113 -4.67 -29.13 -21.17
CA ALA A 113 -4.94 -27.77 -20.70
C ALA A 113 -6.18 -27.81 -19.79
N LYS A 114 -6.03 -27.52 -18.50
CA LYS A 114 -7.18 -27.24 -17.63
C LYS A 114 -6.95 -26.05 -16.72
N ALA A 115 -8.07 -25.41 -16.39
CA ALA A 115 -8.26 -24.13 -15.74
C ALA A 115 -7.36 -23.89 -14.52
N GLN A 116 -6.72 -22.74 -14.54
CA GLN A 116 -5.78 -22.21 -13.57
C GLN A 116 -6.56 -21.61 -12.38
N GLU A 117 -6.39 -22.17 -11.18
CA GLU A 117 -6.85 -21.51 -9.94
C GLU A 117 -5.90 -20.34 -9.63
N SER A 118 -6.33 -19.12 -9.97
CA SER A 118 -5.59 -17.89 -9.66
C SER A 118 -5.91 -17.45 -8.23
N SER A 119 -4.89 -17.29 -7.39
CA SER A 119 -5.02 -16.60 -6.11
C SER A 119 -4.87 -15.10 -6.35
N THR A 120 -5.82 -14.31 -5.87
CA THR A 120 -5.80 -12.86 -5.94
C THR A 120 -5.52 -12.29 -4.55
N THR A 121 -4.43 -11.54 -4.40
CA THR A 121 -4.10 -10.81 -3.17
C THR A 121 -4.28 -9.30 -3.40
N GLY A 122 -4.87 -8.61 -2.42
CA GLY A 122 -5.05 -7.16 -2.44
C GLY A 122 -4.10 -6.48 -1.47
N THR A 123 -3.28 -5.57 -1.96
CA THR A 123 -2.38 -4.74 -1.16
C THR A 123 -2.80 -3.27 -1.26
N VAL A 124 -2.54 -2.49 -0.21
CA VAL A 124 -2.78 -1.04 -0.21
C VAL A 124 -1.47 -0.35 0.06
N GLN A 125 -0.97 0.34 -0.96
CA GLN A 125 0.18 1.23 -0.85
C GLN A 125 -0.32 2.60 -0.40
N ARG A 126 0.17 3.08 0.74
CA ARG A 126 -0.23 4.35 1.34
C ARG A 126 0.99 5.25 1.50
N SER A 127 0.89 6.47 1.00
CA SER A 127 1.87 7.54 1.19
C SER A 127 1.19 8.76 1.75
N ASP A 128 1.77 9.35 2.79
CA ASP A 128 1.27 10.54 3.48
C ASP A 128 2.26 11.70 3.42
N TYR A 129 1.71 12.91 3.40
CA TYR A 129 2.45 14.16 3.37
C TYR A 129 1.76 15.21 4.24
N HIS A 130 2.56 16.00 4.96
CA HIS A 130 2.08 17.12 5.76
C HIS A 130 2.74 18.39 5.24
N THR A 131 1.96 19.45 5.01
CA THR A 131 2.49 20.78 4.69
C THR A 131 3.41 21.26 5.80
N GLU A 132 4.46 22.00 5.42
CA GLU A 132 5.42 22.54 6.38
C GLU A 132 4.68 23.36 7.45
N CYS A 133 4.81 22.90 8.69
CA CYS A 133 4.31 23.57 9.86
C CYS A 133 5.46 23.62 10.84
N GLU A 134 5.72 24.80 11.41
CA GLU A 134 6.80 25.06 12.40
C GLU A 134 6.76 24.11 13.61
N ILE A 135 5.69 23.33 13.72
CA ILE A 135 5.29 22.59 14.88
C ILE A 135 5.13 21.13 14.49
N LEU A 136 6.23 20.40 14.72
CA LEU A 136 6.26 19.00 15.13
C LEU A 136 6.14 17.94 14.04
N GLY A 137 7.26 17.72 13.34
CA GLY A 137 7.49 16.59 12.43
C GLY A 137 6.76 15.29 12.80
N ASN A 138 7.20 14.55 13.83
CA ASN A 138 6.62 13.24 14.16
C ASN A 138 5.46 13.25 15.17
N LYS A 139 4.93 14.42 15.58
CA LYS A 139 3.75 14.46 16.48
C LYS A 139 2.45 14.68 15.73
N ILE A 140 2.51 15.34 14.58
CA ILE A 140 1.32 15.60 13.76
C ILE A 140 0.73 14.30 13.21
N THR A 141 1.58 13.29 12.97
CA THR A 141 1.16 11.94 12.53
C THR A 141 0.29 11.18 13.54
N LYS A 142 0.12 11.69 14.76
CA LYS A 142 -0.66 11.06 15.84
C LYS A 142 -1.99 11.75 16.12
N VAL A 143 -2.30 12.81 15.39
CA VAL A 143 -3.56 13.54 15.55
C VAL A 143 -4.40 13.44 14.30
N THR A 144 -5.69 13.66 14.46
CA THR A 144 -6.64 13.72 13.36
C THR A 144 -7.10 15.15 13.14
N GLY A 145 -7.55 15.42 11.93
CA GLY A 145 -8.14 16.66 11.47
C GLY A 145 -9.52 16.42 10.87
N THR A 146 -10.01 17.40 10.13
CA THR A 146 -11.27 17.30 9.40
C THR A 146 -10.99 17.00 7.95
N VAL A 147 -11.55 15.92 7.41
CA VAL A 147 -11.46 15.60 5.98
C VAL A 147 -12.23 16.66 5.19
N LYS A 148 -11.55 17.35 4.28
CA LYS A 148 -12.13 18.41 3.45
C LYS A 148 -12.31 17.93 2.02
N PHE A 149 -11.44 17.03 1.57
CA PHE A 149 -11.53 16.46 0.24
C PHE A 149 -11.23 14.97 0.30
N SER A 150 -12.04 14.19 -0.39
CA SER A 150 -11.72 12.80 -0.68
C SER A 150 -12.24 12.47 -2.07
N ASP A 151 -11.38 11.94 -2.91
CA ASP A 151 -11.74 11.49 -4.26
C ASP A 151 -11.12 10.12 -4.52
N CYS A 152 -11.88 9.24 -5.16
CA CYS A 152 -11.49 7.87 -5.42
C CYS A 152 -11.84 7.49 -6.86
N GLN A 153 -10.81 7.21 -7.66
CA GLN A 153 -10.94 6.90 -9.07
C GLN A 153 -10.05 5.72 -9.45
N LEU A 154 -10.31 5.10 -10.62
CA LEU A 154 -9.47 4.01 -11.14
C LEU A 154 -8.03 4.50 -11.42
N LYS A 155 -7.92 5.71 -11.96
CA LYS A 155 -6.67 6.44 -12.18
C LYS A 155 -6.93 7.88 -11.80
N LEU A 156 -6.22 8.38 -10.79
CA LEU A 156 -6.39 9.76 -10.35
C LEU A 156 -5.53 10.70 -11.20
N GLU A 157 -6.10 11.88 -11.46
CA GLU A 157 -5.34 13.02 -11.95
C GLU A 157 -4.75 13.80 -10.77
N SER A 158 -3.74 14.63 -11.05
CA SER A 158 -3.18 15.51 -10.01
C SER A 158 -4.24 16.47 -9.48
N LEU A 159 -4.13 16.85 -8.21
CA LEU A 159 -5.05 17.79 -7.57
C LEU A 159 -5.04 19.16 -8.30
N GLN A 160 -6.02 19.40 -9.17
CA GLN A 160 -6.13 20.67 -9.91
C GLN A 160 -6.70 21.79 -9.02
N GLU A 161 -7.71 21.48 -8.19
CA GLU A 161 -8.45 22.44 -7.36
C GLU A 161 -7.95 22.50 -5.90
N CYS A 162 -6.63 22.46 -5.70
CA CYS A 162 -6.04 22.57 -4.37
C CYS A 162 -5.54 24.01 -4.11
N PRO A 163 -5.85 24.62 -2.94
CA PRO A 163 -5.37 25.97 -2.60
C PRO A 163 -3.87 26.05 -2.31
N SER A 164 -3.20 24.92 -2.07
CA SER A 164 -1.74 24.87 -1.82
C SER A 164 -1.02 24.29 -3.04
N GLU A 165 -0.06 25.06 -3.59
CA GLU A 165 0.81 24.61 -4.69
C GLU A 165 1.74 23.46 -4.26
N GLU A 166 2.16 23.44 -2.98
CA GLU A 166 2.94 22.34 -2.42
C GLU A 166 2.19 21.01 -2.52
N LEU A 167 0.90 21.01 -2.17
CA LEU A 167 0.06 19.81 -2.27
C LEU A 167 -0.11 19.34 -3.71
N LYS A 168 -0.14 20.26 -4.69
CA LYS A 168 -0.19 19.90 -6.11
C LYS A 168 1.09 19.20 -6.56
N GLN A 169 2.24 19.76 -6.19
CA GLN A 169 3.54 19.18 -6.51
C GLN A 169 3.71 17.81 -5.86
N THR A 170 3.39 17.68 -4.57
CA THR A 170 3.45 16.41 -3.86
C THR A 170 2.46 15.39 -4.42
N SER A 171 1.27 15.81 -4.86
CA SER A 171 0.32 14.92 -5.53
C SER A 171 0.90 14.32 -6.80
N VAL A 172 1.51 15.14 -7.66
CA VAL A 172 2.19 14.68 -8.88
C VAL A 172 3.34 13.73 -8.56
N GLU A 173 4.17 14.09 -7.57
CA GLU A 173 5.30 13.27 -7.15
C GLU A 173 4.86 11.90 -6.63
N LEU A 174 3.91 11.86 -5.70
CA LEU A 174 3.43 10.60 -5.11
C LEU A 174 2.72 9.72 -6.15
N LEU A 175 1.95 10.30 -7.07
CA LEU A 175 1.34 9.55 -8.17
C LEU A 175 2.40 8.91 -9.08
N LYS A 176 3.46 9.66 -9.41
CA LYS A 176 4.59 9.14 -10.19
C LYS A 176 5.31 8.02 -9.43
N GLN A 177 5.62 8.23 -8.15
CA GLN A 177 6.27 7.23 -7.30
C GLN A 177 5.46 5.94 -7.19
N HIS A 178 4.14 6.02 -6.99
CA HIS A 178 3.28 4.83 -6.97
C HIS A 178 3.24 4.10 -8.32
N SER A 179 3.20 4.85 -9.43
CA SER A 179 3.27 4.27 -10.78
C SER A 179 4.61 3.57 -11.05
N ASP A 180 5.73 4.20 -10.67
CA ASP A 180 7.07 3.66 -10.84
C ASP A 180 7.25 2.39 -9.97
N GLN A 181 6.79 2.41 -8.72
CA GLN A 181 6.84 1.24 -7.82
C GLN A 181 6.02 0.07 -8.36
N LEU A 182 4.80 0.31 -8.86
CA LEU A 182 3.99 -0.75 -9.47
C LEU A 182 4.69 -1.35 -10.70
N SER A 183 5.39 -0.54 -11.50
CA SER A 183 6.12 -1.02 -12.67
C SER A 183 7.31 -1.92 -12.31
N VAL A 184 7.92 -1.70 -11.14
CA VAL A 184 9.01 -2.52 -10.60
C VAL A 184 8.46 -3.81 -9.98
N GLU A 185 7.29 -3.75 -9.34
CA GLU A 185 6.80 -4.81 -8.46
C GLU A 185 6.31 -6.06 -9.22
N THR A 186 5.65 -5.97 -10.39
CA THR A 186 5.28 -7.20 -11.15
C THR A 186 4.63 -6.97 -12.52
N GLN A 187 4.76 -7.94 -13.45
CA GLN A 187 3.97 -8.01 -14.69
C GLN A 187 2.49 -8.42 -14.48
N THR A 188 2.11 -8.86 -13.27
CA THR A 188 0.77 -9.39 -12.94
C THR A 188 0.00 -8.54 -11.93
N SER A 189 0.55 -7.40 -11.52
CA SER A 189 -0.05 -6.47 -10.57
C SER A 189 -0.67 -5.28 -11.29
N ARG A 190 -1.83 -4.81 -10.82
CA ARG A 190 -2.49 -3.62 -11.38
C ARG A 190 -3.10 -2.74 -10.29
N HIS A 191 -3.08 -1.42 -10.50
CA HIS A 191 -3.91 -0.52 -9.71
C HIS A 191 -5.39 -0.84 -9.96
N VAL A 192 -6.12 -1.14 -8.89
CA VAL A 192 -7.58 -1.30 -8.90
C VAL A 192 -8.24 0.07 -8.82
N LYS A 193 -7.74 0.91 -7.92
CA LYS A 193 -8.19 2.28 -7.71
C LYS A 193 -7.15 3.04 -6.91
N GLN A 194 -7.25 4.36 -6.95
CA GLN A 194 -6.46 5.26 -6.13
C GLN A 194 -7.41 6.19 -5.37
N ARG A 195 -6.98 6.70 -4.22
CA ARG A 195 -7.74 7.65 -3.41
C ARG A 195 -6.86 8.81 -2.94
N HIS A 196 -7.30 10.03 -3.21
CA HIS A 196 -6.81 11.24 -2.57
C HIS A 196 -7.62 11.51 -1.32
N THR A 197 -6.97 11.87 -0.24
CA THR A 197 -7.63 12.43 0.94
C THR A 197 -6.85 13.65 1.42
N ILE A 198 -7.53 14.78 1.58
CA ILE A 198 -6.96 15.98 2.20
C ILE A 198 -7.71 16.22 3.50
N GLU A 199 -6.96 16.21 4.58
CA GLU A 199 -7.41 16.44 5.93
C GLU A 199 -6.80 17.76 6.44
N LEU A 200 -7.63 18.60 7.06
CA LEU A 200 -7.19 19.84 7.69
C LEU A 200 -7.04 19.60 9.18
N ILE A 201 -5.82 19.65 9.67
CA ILE A 201 -5.48 19.54 11.08
C ILE A 201 -5.50 20.96 11.66
N PRO A 202 -6.45 21.29 12.55
CA PRO A 202 -6.52 22.62 13.14
C PRO A 202 -5.34 22.83 14.09
N ILE A 203 -4.76 24.02 14.05
CA ILE A 203 -3.63 24.42 14.90
C ILE A 203 -3.97 25.76 15.54
N ALA A 204 -3.66 25.89 16.82
CA ALA A 204 -3.72 27.14 17.56
C ALA A 204 -2.37 27.37 18.23
N LYS A 205 -1.67 28.41 17.80
CA LYS A 205 -0.41 28.87 18.39
C LYS A 205 -0.73 29.98 19.37
N GLY A 206 -0.09 30.01 20.52
CA GLY A 206 -0.33 31.09 21.46
C GLY A 206 0.82 31.34 22.40
N THR A 207 0.71 32.43 23.12
CA THR A 207 1.59 32.77 24.24
C THR A 207 0.79 32.85 25.51
N PHE A 208 1.38 32.38 26.60
CA PHE A 208 0.80 32.48 27.93
C PHE A 208 1.84 32.96 28.92
N ARG A 209 1.38 33.72 29.90
CA ARG A 209 2.18 34.20 31.01
C ARG A 209 1.88 33.40 32.27
N ILE A 210 2.94 33.00 32.96
CA ILE A 210 2.86 32.39 34.28
C ILE A 210 3.81 33.12 35.23
N GLY A 211 3.25 33.82 36.22
CA GLY A 211 3.99 34.80 37.02
C GLY A 211 4.54 35.92 36.14
N GLN A 212 5.87 36.06 36.07
CA GLN A 212 6.57 37.04 35.22
C GLN A 212 7.16 36.46 33.93
N LYS A 213 6.93 35.18 33.62
CA LYS A 213 7.51 34.52 32.45
C LYS A 213 6.44 34.30 31.38
N SER A 214 6.65 34.83 30.18
CA SER A 214 5.88 34.47 28.99
C SER A 214 6.49 33.25 28.30
N LYS A 215 5.63 32.37 27.77
CA LYS A 215 5.97 31.12 27.10
C LYS A 215 5.03 30.88 25.95
N GLU A 216 5.54 30.23 24.92
CA GLU A 216 4.75 29.79 23.78
C GLU A 216 4.12 28.42 24.05
N PHE A 217 2.99 28.17 23.41
CA PHE A 217 2.33 26.89 23.40
C PHE A 217 1.60 26.69 22.07
N VAL A 218 1.31 25.44 21.77
CA VAL A 218 0.57 25.05 20.58
C VAL A 218 -0.45 24.01 20.96
N VAL A 219 -1.67 24.17 20.48
CA VAL A 219 -2.73 23.17 20.51
C VAL A 219 -3.00 22.73 19.07
N TYR A 220 -3.09 21.42 18.82
CA TYR A 220 -3.27 20.89 17.47
C TYR A 220 -4.14 19.64 17.45
N GLY A 221 -4.76 19.40 16.29
CA GLY A 221 -5.64 18.25 16.07
C GLY A 221 -7.02 18.40 16.69
N ASN A 222 -7.94 17.55 16.25
CA ASN A 222 -9.28 17.46 16.82
C ASN A 222 -9.26 17.01 18.28
N GLU A 223 -8.21 16.28 18.69
CA GLU A 223 -8.01 15.81 20.06
C GLU A 223 -7.51 16.92 21.01
N CYS A 224 -7.32 18.16 20.51
CA CYS A 224 -6.84 19.29 21.30
C CYS A 224 -5.49 19.01 22.00
N ASN A 225 -4.56 18.35 21.29
CA ASN A 225 -3.27 18.01 21.86
C ASN A 225 -2.42 19.26 22.09
N CYS A 226 -2.09 19.53 23.36
CA CYS A 226 -1.23 20.66 23.71
C CYS A 226 0.25 20.28 23.81
N HIS A 227 1.09 21.05 23.13
CA HIS A 227 2.54 21.05 23.25
C HIS A 227 3.04 22.40 23.77
N VAL A 228 3.83 22.35 24.85
CA VAL A 228 4.59 23.50 25.34
C VAL A 228 6.07 23.17 25.12
N PRO A 229 6.77 23.88 24.21
CA PRO A 229 8.19 23.63 23.98
C PRO A 229 8.96 23.83 25.28
N LYS A 230 9.78 22.83 25.64
CA LYS A 230 10.79 23.01 26.68
C LYS A 230 11.88 23.88 26.07
N LYS A 231 12.17 25.04 26.67
CA LYS A 231 13.34 25.85 26.27
C LYS A 231 14.57 24.93 26.21
N PRO A 232 15.40 25.00 25.16
CA PRO A 232 16.64 24.24 25.13
C PRO A 232 17.52 24.68 26.30
N SER A 233 17.95 23.71 27.11
CA SER A 233 18.62 23.94 28.40
C SER A 233 20.06 24.47 28.29
N ARG A 234 20.52 24.96 27.13
CA ARG A 234 21.89 25.48 26.97
C ARG A 234 21.91 26.69 26.03
N CYS A 235 21.99 27.87 26.64
CA CYS A 235 22.81 28.95 26.08
C CYS A 235 24.25 28.45 26.05
N SER A 236 24.77 28.15 24.87
CA SER A 236 26.20 28.35 24.60
C SER A 236 26.30 29.66 23.84
N ILE A 237 26.58 30.73 24.59
CA ILE A 237 27.16 31.93 24.00
C ILE A 237 28.50 31.46 23.40
N LEU A 238 28.63 31.56 22.08
CA LEU A 238 29.91 31.54 21.38
C LEU A 238 30.29 33.00 21.13
#